data_AF-A0A968P9B1-F1
#
_entry.id   AF-A0A968P9B1-F1
#
_cell.length_a   1.000
_cell.length_b   1.000
_cell.length_c   1.000
_cell.angle_alpha   90.00
_cell.angle_beta   90.00
_cell.angle_gamma   90.00
#
_symmetry.space_group_name_H-M   'P 1'
#
loop_
_entity.id
_entity.type
_entity.pdbx_description
1 polymer ?
#
loop_
_entity_poly.entity_id
_entity_poly.type
_entity_poly.pdbx_seq_one_letter_code
_entity_poly.pdbx_strand_id
1 'polypeptide(L)'
;MAESFFYDVFLSHSTQDTAAAREIAQKLRADGLRVALATELANHEQTEDALERSRVLVLCMSAHTFGREWPRLEAGTFRFRDPPNAERRFIPLRLDDALVEGSLAQFLSVDWREPAREAEYEKLLEACKPPRTEPTPEQQEARARLAHKVLSLGHMAPVQSVAYSPDGKFALSGSDDNTVRLWDLDDARCLRVLEGHAARVLSVAWSLAGNLAFSAALNGVMRVWDIG
;
A
#
# COMPACT_ATOMS: atom_id res chain seq x y z
N MET A 1 -8.25 -3.31 -16.47
CA MET A 1 -7.35 -2.59 -15.55
C MET A 1 -7.69 -3.09 -14.16
N ALA A 2 -6.77 -3.75 -13.47
CA ALA A 2 -7.02 -4.14 -12.07
C ALA A 2 -7.12 -2.84 -11.27
N GLU A 3 -8.30 -2.55 -10.72
CA GLU A 3 -8.48 -1.42 -9.81
C GLU A 3 -7.57 -1.67 -8.60
N SER A 4 -6.56 -0.81 -8.42
CA SER A 4 -5.69 -0.92 -7.26
C SER A 4 -6.48 -0.51 -6.01
N PHE A 5 -6.90 -1.48 -5.21
CA PHE A 5 -7.51 -1.19 -3.91
C PHE A 5 -6.52 -0.43 -3.01
N PHE A 6 -7.01 0.63 -2.37
CA PHE A 6 -6.20 1.45 -1.47
C PHE A 6 -6.04 0.79 -0.10
N TYR A 7 -7.06 0.07 0.34
CA TYR A 7 -7.04 -0.73 1.56
C TYR A 7 -7.16 -2.22 1.23
N ASP A 8 -6.43 -3.04 1.96
CA ASP A 8 -6.56 -4.49 1.87
C ASP A 8 -7.82 -4.96 2.60
N VAL A 9 -8.14 -4.31 3.74
CA VAL A 9 -9.27 -4.67 4.60
C VAL A 9 -10.01 -3.43 5.09
N PHE A 10 -11.34 -3.46 5.02
CA PHE A 10 -12.24 -2.59 5.77
C PHE A 10 -12.84 -3.39 6.95
N LEU A 11 -12.69 -2.87 8.17
CA LEU A 11 -13.27 -3.44 9.38
C LEU A 11 -14.52 -2.68 9.80
N SER A 12 -15.67 -3.34 9.64
CA SER A 12 -16.98 -2.87 10.08
C SER A 12 -17.37 -3.52 11.40
N HIS A 13 -17.96 -2.76 12.32
CA HIS A 13 -18.32 -3.22 13.67
C HIS A 13 -19.39 -2.31 14.29
N SER A 14 -20.08 -2.80 15.32
CA SER A 14 -20.88 -1.92 16.20
C SER A 14 -19.96 -1.01 17.00
N THR A 15 -20.42 0.21 17.30
CA THR A 15 -19.71 1.14 18.18
C THR A 15 -19.39 0.55 19.57
N GLN A 16 -20.18 -0.41 20.03
CA GLN A 16 -19.98 -1.11 21.30
C GLN A 16 -18.82 -2.12 21.27
N ASP A 17 -18.39 -2.56 20.07
CA ASP A 17 -17.31 -3.53 19.87
C ASP A 17 -15.97 -2.89 19.48
N THR A 18 -15.84 -1.57 19.66
CA THR A 18 -14.67 -0.79 19.21
C THR A 18 -13.35 -1.34 19.76
N ALA A 19 -13.35 -1.86 21.00
CA ALA A 19 -12.13 -2.42 21.60
C ALA A 19 -11.64 -3.66 20.85
N ALA A 20 -12.52 -4.63 20.58
CA ALA A 20 -12.18 -5.83 19.82
C ALA A 20 -11.81 -5.50 18.37
N ALA A 21 -12.56 -4.59 17.73
CA ALA A 21 -12.27 -4.17 16.36
C ALA A 21 -10.89 -3.49 16.23
N ARG A 22 -10.47 -2.69 17.22
CA ARG A 22 -9.13 -2.10 17.27
C ARG A 22 -8.04 -3.14 17.46
N GLU A 23 -8.24 -4.13 18.33
CA GLU A 23 -7.30 -5.25 18.51
C GLU A 23 -7.07 -5.99 17.19
N ILE A 24 -8.16 -6.35 16.50
CA ILE A 24 -8.10 -7.02 15.18
C ILE A 24 -7.38 -6.14 14.16
N ALA A 25 -7.73 -4.85 14.08
CA ALA A 25 -7.10 -3.90 13.17
C ALA A 25 -5.59 -3.79 13.42
N GLN A 26 -5.17 -3.70 14.67
CA GLN A 26 -3.76 -3.63 15.06
C GLN A 26 -3.00 -4.90 14.68
N LYS A 27 -3.59 -6.08 14.92
CA LYS A 27 -2.96 -7.37 14.58
C LYS A 27 -2.78 -7.48 13.06
N LEU A 28 -3.84 -7.24 12.27
CA LEU A 28 -3.76 -7.23 10.80
C LEU A 28 -2.75 -6.20 10.24
N ARG A 29 -2.64 -5.01 10.86
CA ARG A 29 -1.64 -3.99 10.48
C ARG A 29 -0.22 -4.45 10.80
N ALA A 30 -0.02 -5.11 11.94
CA ALA A 30 1.29 -5.67 12.32
C ALA A 30 1.77 -6.72 11.30
N ASP A 31 0.84 -7.46 10.70
CA ASP A 31 1.09 -8.40 9.60
C ASP A 31 1.15 -7.75 8.20
N GLY A 32 1.22 -6.42 8.14
CA GLY A 32 1.53 -5.66 6.92
C GLY A 32 0.33 -5.30 6.04
N LEU A 33 -0.91 -5.50 6.51
CA LEU A 33 -2.10 -5.14 5.75
C LEU A 33 -2.49 -3.66 5.95
N ARG A 34 -2.96 -3.03 4.89
CA ARG A 34 -3.55 -1.68 4.93
C ARG A 34 -5.01 -1.79 5.37
N VAL A 35 -5.27 -1.49 6.63
CA VAL A 35 -6.60 -1.66 7.25
C VAL A 35 -7.28 -0.32 7.49
N ALA A 36 -8.49 -0.15 6.97
CA ALA A 36 -9.42 0.93 7.34
C ALA A 36 -10.38 0.45 8.43
N LEU A 37 -10.46 1.17 9.55
CA LEU A 37 -11.39 0.87 10.64
C LEU A 37 -12.52 1.92 10.65
N ALA A 38 -13.77 1.48 10.63
CA ALA A 38 -14.92 2.38 10.49
C ALA A 38 -14.98 3.52 11.53
N THR A 39 -14.49 3.29 12.76
CA THR A 39 -14.48 4.28 13.84
C THR A 39 -13.30 5.25 13.82
N GLU A 40 -12.30 5.02 12.98
CA GLU A 40 -11.16 5.94 12.78
C GLU A 40 -11.43 6.98 11.68
N LEU A 41 -12.53 6.84 10.94
CA LEU A 41 -12.90 7.71 9.83
C LEU A 41 -13.80 8.85 10.34
N ALA A 42 -13.59 10.06 9.82
CA ALA A 42 -14.14 11.27 10.43
C ALA A 42 -15.66 11.42 10.21
N ASN A 43 -16.18 10.84 9.12
CA ASN A 43 -17.59 10.95 8.77
C ASN A 43 -18.07 9.76 7.92
N HIS A 44 -19.38 9.74 7.67
CA HIS A 44 -20.03 8.70 6.88
C HIS A 44 -19.50 8.63 5.45
N GLU A 45 -19.22 9.77 4.81
CA GLU A 45 -18.72 9.82 3.44
C GLU A 45 -17.35 9.14 3.30
N GLN A 46 -16.42 9.41 4.22
CA GLN A 46 -15.13 8.74 4.28
C GLN A 46 -15.25 7.25 4.60
N THR A 47 -16.26 6.87 5.39
CA THR A 47 -16.56 5.47 5.71
C THR A 47 -16.98 4.72 4.44
N GLU A 48 -17.86 5.32 3.64
CA GLU A 48 -18.29 4.74 2.36
C GLU A 48 -17.14 4.72 1.33
N ASP A 49 -16.34 5.79 1.20
CA ASP A 49 -15.17 5.81 0.31
C ASP A 49 -14.16 4.72 0.69
N ALA A 50 -13.87 4.58 1.99
CA ALA A 50 -12.96 3.54 2.46
C ALA A 50 -13.53 2.14 2.19
N LEU A 51 -14.83 1.92 2.37
CA LEU A 51 -15.49 0.65 2.05
C LEU A 51 -15.38 0.34 0.55
N GLU A 52 -15.61 1.32 -0.33
CA GLU A 52 -15.51 1.16 -1.79
C GLU A 52 -14.07 0.90 -2.24
N ARG A 53 -13.09 1.49 -1.57
CA ARG A 53 -11.67 1.35 -1.92
C ARG A 53 -10.97 0.20 -1.20
N SER A 54 -11.75 -0.65 -0.53
CA SER A 54 -11.26 -1.84 0.17
C SER A 54 -11.55 -3.11 -0.62
N ARG A 55 -10.58 -4.03 -0.61
CA ARG A 55 -10.74 -5.35 -1.26
C ARG A 55 -11.51 -6.34 -0.39
N VAL A 56 -11.32 -6.31 0.92
CA VAL A 56 -11.97 -7.23 1.86
C VAL A 56 -12.81 -6.45 2.84
N LEU A 57 -14.07 -6.83 3.03
CA LEU A 57 -14.92 -6.38 4.13
C LEU A 57 -14.93 -7.45 5.21
N VAL A 58 -14.38 -7.11 6.38
CA VAL A 58 -14.53 -7.92 7.59
C VAL A 58 -15.63 -7.27 8.45
N LEU A 59 -16.74 -7.98 8.65
CA LEU A 59 -17.83 -7.53 9.52
C LEU A 59 -17.73 -8.23 10.87
N CYS A 60 -17.44 -7.47 11.92
CA CYS A 60 -17.47 -7.94 13.30
C CYS A 60 -18.93 -8.07 13.77
N MET A 61 -19.34 -9.30 14.07
CA MET A 61 -20.68 -9.67 14.47
C MET A 61 -20.71 -10.00 15.96
N SER A 62 -21.55 -9.27 16.69
CA SER A 62 -21.88 -9.48 18.09
C SER A 62 -23.39 -9.31 18.30
N ALA A 63 -23.87 -9.51 19.52
CA ALA A 63 -25.22 -9.13 19.93
C ALA A 63 -25.51 -7.64 19.68
N HIS A 64 -24.48 -6.78 19.73
CA HIS A 64 -24.60 -5.35 19.46
C HIS A 64 -24.77 -5.06 17.97
N THR A 65 -24.13 -5.87 17.11
CA THR A 65 -24.26 -5.78 15.65
C THR A 65 -25.70 -6.01 15.18
N PHE A 66 -26.39 -7.02 15.72
CA PHE A 66 -27.77 -7.36 15.34
C PHE A 66 -28.84 -6.50 16.03
N GLY A 67 -28.43 -5.53 16.85
CA GLY A 67 -29.32 -4.58 17.51
C GLY A 67 -29.64 -3.36 16.64
N ARG A 68 -29.62 -2.17 17.26
CA ARG A 68 -30.01 -0.90 16.60
C ARG A 68 -29.12 -0.50 15.42
N GLU A 69 -27.91 -1.03 15.35
CA GLU A 69 -26.94 -0.69 14.30
C GLU A 69 -27.06 -1.58 13.06
N TRP A 70 -27.81 -2.69 13.14
CA TRP A 70 -27.93 -3.66 12.05
C TRP A 70 -28.34 -3.04 10.71
N PRO A 71 -29.37 -2.18 10.60
CA PRO A 71 -29.78 -1.63 9.31
C PRO A 71 -28.67 -0.85 8.58
N ARG A 72 -27.80 -0.18 9.35
CA ARG A 72 -26.64 0.57 8.81
C ARG A 72 -25.55 -0.39 8.33
N LEU A 73 -25.21 -1.38 9.14
CA LEU A 73 -24.14 -2.35 8.84
C LEU A 73 -24.55 -3.30 7.69
N GLU A 74 -25.83 -3.66 7.63
CA GLU A 74 -26.44 -4.46 6.58
C GLU A 74 -26.38 -3.74 5.22
N ALA A 75 -26.70 -2.44 5.17
CA ALA A 75 -26.63 -1.65 3.94
C ALA A 75 -25.21 -1.63 3.34
N GLY A 76 -24.18 -1.45 4.16
CA GLY A 76 -22.78 -1.52 3.70
C GLY A 76 -22.39 -2.92 3.22
N THR A 77 -22.92 -3.97 3.85
CA THR A 77 -22.66 -5.36 3.47
C THR A 77 -23.26 -5.69 2.10
N PHE A 78 -24.50 -5.28 1.84
CA PHE A 78 -25.13 -5.49 0.52
C PHE A 78 -24.37 -4.77 -0.59
N ARG A 79 -24.03 -3.49 -0.41
CA ARG A 79 -23.26 -2.72 -1.39
C ARG A 79 -21.89 -3.30 -1.66
N PHE A 80 -21.20 -3.76 -0.61
CA PHE A 80 -19.89 -4.38 -0.78
C PHE A 80 -19.95 -5.67 -1.58
N ARG A 81 -21.03 -6.43 -1.42
CA ARG A 81 -21.30 -7.69 -2.13
C ARG A 81 -21.86 -7.50 -3.54
N ASP A 82 -22.38 -6.32 -3.86
CA ASP A 82 -23.01 -5.98 -5.14
C ASP A 82 -22.11 -5.12 -6.06
N PRO A 83 -20.93 -5.63 -6.48
CA PRO A 83 -20.36 -5.22 -7.76
C PRO A 83 -19.81 -6.39 -8.60
N PRO A 84 -19.52 -6.18 -9.91
CA PRO A 84 -18.89 -7.16 -10.81
C PRO A 84 -17.43 -7.53 -10.47
N ASN A 85 -16.89 -7.09 -9.32
CA ASN A 85 -15.49 -7.27 -8.95
C ASN A 85 -15.29 -8.58 -8.18
N ALA A 86 -14.87 -9.63 -8.89
CA ALA A 86 -14.62 -10.96 -8.35
C ALA A 86 -13.51 -11.02 -7.27
N GLU A 87 -12.72 -9.95 -7.09
CA GLU A 87 -11.68 -9.88 -6.07
C GLU A 87 -12.21 -9.43 -4.70
N ARG A 88 -13.41 -8.86 -4.64
CA ARG A 88 -14.00 -8.42 -3.37
C ARG A 88 -14.43 -9.62 -2.52
N ARG A 89 -14.02 -9.64 -1.26
CA ARG A 89 -14.33 -10.72 -0.31
C ARG A 89 -15.05 -10.19 0.92
N PHE A 90 -16.12 -10.86 1.29
CA PHE A 90 -16.84 -10.60 2.54
C PHE A 90 -16.52 -11.69 3.56
N ILE A 91 -16.11 -11.28 4.75
CA ILE A 91 -15.73 -12.18 5.85
C ILE A 91 -16.53 -11.79 7.10
N PRO A 92 -17.53 -12.61 7.50
CA PRO A 92 -18.14 -12.47 8.81
C PRO A 92 -17.17 -12.94 9.91
N LEU A 93 -16.99 -12.12 10.95
CA LEU A 93 -16.13 -12.41 12.09
C LEU A 93 -16.96 -12.34 13.37
N ARG A 94 -17.06 -13.45 14.11
CA ARG A 94 -17.88 -13.55 15.32
C ARG A 94 -17.08 -13.13 16.55
N LEU A 95 -17.65 -12.20 17.32
CA LEU A 95 -17.08 -11.73 18.58
C LEU A 95 -17.73 -12.41 19.81
N ASP A 96 -18.97 -12.89 19.68
CA ASP A 96 -19.72 -13.53 20.78
C ASP A 96 -20.64 -14.68 20.30
N ASP A 97 -21.47 -15.18 21.22
CA ASP A 97 -22.46 -16.25 21.00
C ASP A 97 -23.76 -15.78 20.33
N ALA A 98 -23.86 -14.52 19.91
CA ALA A 98 -25.07 -14.03 19.28
C ALA A 98 -25.44 -14.85 18.04
N LEU A 99 -26.73 -15.13 17.90
CA LEU A 99 -27.27 -15.83 16.75
C LEU A 99 -27.14 -14.92 15.53
N VAL A 100 -26.44 -15.43 14.52
CA VAL A 100 -26.39 -14.80 13.21
C VAL A 100 -27.66 -15.17 12.47
N GLU A 101 -28.52 -14.19 12.20
CA GLU A 101 -29.80 -14.41 11.53
C GLU A 101 -29.74 -14.14 10.02
N GLY A 102 -30.74 -14.66 9.31
CA GLY A 102 -30.99 -14.34 7.90
C GLY A 102 -29.88 -14.78 6.94
N SER A 103 -29.62 -13.94 5.93
CA SER A 103 -28.69 -14.27 4.84
C SER A 103 -27.23 -14.35 5.26
N LEU A 104 -26.88 -13.93 6.47
CA LEU A 104 -25.53 -14.05 7.01
C LEU A 104 -25.23 -15.43 7.60
N ALA A 105 -26.25 -16.16 8.05
CA ALA A 105 -26.10 -17.48 8.68
C ALA A 105 -25.49 -18.53 7.74
N GLN A 106 -25.61 -18.33 6.43
CA GLN A 106 -25.08 -19.22 5.40
C GLN A 106 -23.58 -19.04 5.13
N PHE A 107 -22.94 -18.01 5.70
CA PHE A 107 -21.52 -17.75 5.51
C PHE A 107 -20.68 -18.49 6.54
N LEU A 108 -19.53 -19.01 6.10
CA LEU A 108 -18.50 -19.47 7.02
C LEU A 108 -17.94 -18.25 7.76
N SER A 109 -18.06 -18.25 9.08
CA SER A 109 -17.57 -17.16 9.93
C SER A 109 -16.26 -17.54 10.60
N VAL A 110 -15.39 -16.54 10.77
CA VAL A 110 -14.17 -16.63 11.58
C VAL A 110 -14.56 -16.42 13.03
N ASP A 111 -14.09 -17.28 13.94
CA ASP A 111 -14.38 -17.16 15.37
C ASP A 111 -13.26 -16.40 16.11
N TRP A 112 -13.57 -15.22 16.65
CA TRP A 112 -12.60 -14.40 17.40
C TRP A 112 -12.53 -14.73 18.90
N ARG A 113 -13.25 -15.76 19.34
CA ARG A 113 -13.36 -16.12 20.76
C ARG A 113 -12.29 -17.12 21.15
N GLU A 114 -11.91 -17.08 22.42
CA GLU A 114 -11.05 -18.12 22.99
C GLU A 114 -11.83 -19.44 23.12
N PRO A 115 -11.21 -20.61 22.89
CA PRO A 115 -9.78 -20.81 22.58
C PRO A 115 -9.44 -20.81 21.07
N ALA A 116 -10.43 -20.57 20.20
CA ALA A 116 -10.26 -20.72 18.74
C ALA A 116 -9.53 -19.54 18.08
N ARG A 117 -9.48 -18.38 18.75
CA ARG A 117 -9.01 -17.09 18.23
C ARG A 117 -7.72 -17.19 17.43
N GLU A 118 -6.68 -17.84 17.96
CA GLU A 118 -5.37 -17.82 17.30
C GLU A 118 -5.35 -18.66 16.01
N ALA A 119 -6.00 -19.83 16.02
CA ALA A 119 -6.12 -20.69 14.84
C ALA A 119 -7.03 -20.08 13.76
N GLU A 120 -8.10 -19.40 14.18
CA GLU A 120 -9.02 -18.69 13.28
C GLU A 120 -8.40 -17.39 12.74
N TYR A 121 -7.50 -16.74 13.49
CA TYR A 121 -6.77 -15.57 13.03
C TYR A 121 -5.91 -15.88 11.80
N GLU A 122 -5.23 -17.03 11.76
CA GLU A 122 -4.44 -17.42 10.58
C GLU A 122 -5.31 -17.50 9.32
N LYS A 123 -6.53 -18.05 9.45
CA LYS A 123 -7.50 -18.13 8.35
C LYS A 123 -7.97 -16.74 7.91
N LEU A 124 -8.23 -15.86 8.87
CA LEU A 124 -8.58 -14.47 8.61
C LEU A 124 -7.45 -13.76 7.86
N LEU A 125 -6.22 -13.89 8.34
CA LEU A 125 -5.05 -13.24 7.76
C LEU A 125 -4.83 -13.71 6.31
N GLU A 126 -4.89 -15.00 6.05
CA GLU A 126 -4.77 -15.54 4.68
C GLU A 126 -5.91 -15.06 3.77
N ALA A 127 -7.14 -15.00 4.26
CA ALA A 127 -8.28 -14.48 3.47
C ALA A 127 -8.17 -12.97 3.21
N CYS A 128 -7.54 -12.23 4.12
CA CYS A 128 -7.30 -10.79 4.02
C CYS A 128 -6.07 -10.44 3.19
N LYS A 129 -5.13 -11.35 2.94
CA LYS A 129 -3.98 -11.07 2.06
C LYS A 129 -4.44 -10.84 0.62
N PRO A 130 -3.84 -9.88 -0.11
CA PRO A 130 -4.09 -9.76 -1.53
C PRO A 130 -3.73 -11.09 -2.21
N PRO A 131 -4.51 -11.52 -3.22
CA PRO A 131 -4.11 -12.69 -4.00
C PRO A 131 -2.68 -12.44 -4.46
N ARG A 132 -1.83 -13.47 -4.37
CA ARG A 132 -0.48 -13.39 -4.94
C ARG A 132 -0.66 -13.11 -6.42
N THR A 133 -0.61 -11.85 -6.81
CA THR A 133 -0.42 -11.46 -8.19
C THR A 133 0.97 -11.94 -8.52
N GLU A 134 1.05 -13.05 -9.24
CA GLU A 134 2.29 -13.38 -9.93
C GLU A 134 2.70 -12.11 -10.67
N PRO A 135 3.95 -11.63 -10.47
CA PRO A 135 4.41 -10.44 -11.16
C PRO A 135 4.13 -10.65 -12.65
N THR A 136 3.53 -9.66 -13.31
CA THR A 136 3.22 -9.77 -14.73
C THR A 136 4.50 -10.17 -15.49
N PRO A 137 4.43 -10.83 -16.65
CA PRO A 137 5.63 -11.16 -17.43
C PRO A 137 6.57 -9.97 -17.61
N GLU A 138 6.01 -8.76 -17.75
CA GLU A 138 6.76 -7.49 -17.78
C GLU A 138 7.44 -7.13 -16.46
N GLN A 139 6.78 -7.30 -15.30
CA GLN A 139 7.38 -7.09 -13.97
C GLN A 139 8.39 -8.19 -13.61
N GLN A 140 8.15 -9.42 -14.07
CA GLN A 140 8.98 -10.58 -13.85
C GLN A 140 10.23 -10.51 -14.74
N GLU A 141 10.09 -10.01 -15.97
CA GLU A 141 11.17 -9.64 -16.86
C GLU A 141 11.93 -8.42 -16.34
N ALA A 142 11.26 -7.38 -15.84
CA ALA A 142 11.90 -6.23 -15.17
C ALA A 142 12.70 -6.68 -13.93
N ARG A 143 12.14 -7.58 -13.12
CA ARG A 143 12.85 -8.19 -11.98
C ARG A 143 13.96 -9.14 -12.39
N ALA A 144 13.82 -9.87 -13.50
CA ALA A 144 14.89 -10.68 -14.07
C ALA A 144 16.00 -9.80 -14.68
N ARG A 145 15.65 -8.64 -15.25
CA ARG A 145 16.57 -7.59 -15.72
C ARG A 145 17.30 -6.90 -14.55
N LEU A 146 16.73 -6.94 -13.34
CA LEU A 146 17.43 -6.58 -12.09
C LEU A 146 18.46 -7.64 -11.64
N ALA A 147 18.75 -8.67 -12.45
CA ALA A 147 20.02 -9.38 -12.33
C ALA A 147 21.16 -8.35 -12.23
N HIS A 148 21.95 -8.45 -11.16
CA HIS A 148 22.96 -7.48 -10.72
C HIS A 148 23.66 -6.73 -11.87
N LYS A 149 23.10 -5.59 -12.31
CA LYS A 149 23.60 -4.79 -13.43
C LYS A 149 24.63 -3.80 -12.89
N VAL A 150 25.90 -4.05 -13.16
CA VAL A 150 26.99 -3.13 -12.79
C VAL A 150 27.06 -2.04 -13.84
N LEU A 151 26.75 -0.80 -13.43
CA LEU A 151 26.89 0.38 -14.28
C LEU A 151 28.26 1.01 -14.05
N SER A 152 29.04 1.20 -15.12
CA SER A 152 30.22 2.05 -15.06
C SER A 152 29.80 3.51 -15.21
N LEU A 153 29.79 4.25 -14.10
CA LEU A 153 29.22 5.59 -14.06
C LEU A 153 30.07 6.66 -14.79
N GLY A 154 31.29 6.32 -15.23
CA GLY A 154 32.16 7.20 -16.01
C GLY A 154 32.49 8.55 -15.37
N HIS A 155 32.21 8.70 -14.07
CA HIS A 155 32.59 9.87 -13.29
C HIS A 155 34.11 9.93 -13.12
N MET A 156 34.66 11.13 -13.06
CA MET A 156 36.11 11.35 -12.92
C MET A 156 36.56 11.37 -11.45
N ALA A 157 35.62 11.29 -10.52
CA ALA A 157 35.84 11.29 -9.08
C ALA A 157 34.75 10.44 -8.38
N PRO A 158 34.86 10.20 -7.05
CA PRO A 158 33.89 9.40 -6.32
C PRO A 158 32.46 9.92 -6.44
N VAL A 159 31.54 8.98 -6.62
CA VAL A 159 30.10 9.24 -6.56
C VAL A 159 29.68 9.28 -5.09
N GLN A 160 29.06 10.38 -4.68
CA GLN A 160 28.65 10.62 -3.29
C GLN A 160 27.18 10.26 -3.06
N SER A 161 26.34 10.35 -4.09
CA SER A 161 24.90 10.18 -3.96
C SER A 161 24.28 9.64 -5.24
N VAL A 162 23.24 8.82 -5.08
CA VAL A 162 22.41 8.30 -6.18
C VAL A 162 20.94 8.38 -5.81
N ALA A 163 20.06 8.60 -6.80
CA ALA A 163 18.62 8.64 -6.60
C ALA A 163 17.86 8.11 -7.83
N TYR A 164 16.85 7.26 -7.60
CA TYR A 164 15.95 6.77 -8.65
C TYR A 164 14.82 7.76 -8.93
N SER A 165 14.37 7.81 -10.18
CA SER A 165 13.12 8.47 -10.53
C SER A 165 11.91 7.71 -9.94
N PRO A 166 10.78 8.38 -9.67
CA PRO A 166 9.58 7.73 -9.12
C PRO A 166 9.00 6.59 -9.98
N ASP A 167 9.23 6.64 -11.30
CA ASP A 167 8.81 5.61 -12.25
C ASP A 167 9.82 4.46 -12.40
N GLY A 168 10.99 4.56 -11.76
CA GLY A 168 12.03 3.53 -11.76
C GLY A 168 12.84 3.41 -13.07
N LYS A 169 12.61 4.29 -14.06
CA LYS A 169 13.27 4.21 -15.37
C LYS A 169 14.62 4.91 -15.42
N PHE A 170 14.80 5.93 -14.58
CA PHE A 170 15.99 6.76 -14.58
C PHE A 170 16.69 6.77 -13.22
N ALA A 171 17.98 7.10 -13.24
CA ALA A 171 18.75 7.37 -12.03
C ALA A 171 19.56 8.66 -12.16
N LEU A 172 19.81 9.31 -11.03
CA LEU A 172 20.77 10.40 -10.89
C LEU A 172 21.99 9.91 -10.12
N SER A 173 23.16 10.42 -10.47
CA SER A 173 24.37 10.30 -9.66
C SER A 173 25.03 11.67 -9.47
N GLY A 174 25.34 12.02 -8.23
CA GLY A 174 26.11 13.22 -7.88
C GLY A 174 27.53 12.85 -7.46
N SER A 175 28.53 13.59 -7.94
CA SER A 175 29.94 13.24 -7.80
C SER A 175 30.82 14.40 -7.32
N ASP A 176 31.97 14.02 -6.78
CA ASP A 176 33.09 14.91 -6.46
C ASP A 176 33.70 15.58 -7.70
N ASP A 177 33.36 15.13 -8.91
CA ASP A 177 33.76 15.77 -10.17
C ASP A 177 32.91 16.99 -10.53
N ASN A 178 32.08 17.44 -9.58
CA ASN A 178 31.18 18.58 -9.68
C ASN A 178 30.06 18.42 -10.72
N THR A 179 29.77 17.19 -11.15
CA THR A 179 28.68 16.90 -12.09
C THR A 179 27.57 16.08 -11.44
N VAL A 180 26.37 16.24 -11.99
CA VAL A 180 25.28 15.29 -11.80
C VAL A 180 25.05 14.57 -13.13
N ARG A 181 24.84 13.26 -13.12
CA ARG A 181 24.52 12.51 -14.35
C ARG A 181 23.13 11.89 -14.26
N LEU A 182 22.40 11.97 -15.36
CA LEU A 182 21.12 11.30 -15.56
C LEU A 182 21.33 10.03 -16.37
N TRP A 183 20.79 8.91 -15.91
CA TRP A 183 20.99 7.59 -16.47
C TRP A 183 19.66 6.99 -16.92
N ASP A 184 19.68 6.32 -18.05
CA ASP A 184 18.66 5.35 -18.46
C ASP A 184 19.05 3.98 -17.92
N LEU A 185 18.17 3.37 -17.13
CA LEU A 185 18.44 2.09 -16.48
C LEU A 185 18.16 0.89 -17.40
N ASP A 186 17.24 1.05 -18.35
CA ASP A 186 16.93 0.02 -19.35
C ASP A 186 18.16 -0.18 -20.26
N ASP A 187 18.67 0.92 -20.81
CA ASP A 187 19.81 0.92 -21.72
C ASP A 187 21.17 0.97 -21.01
N ALA A 188 21.20 1.21 -19.69
CA ALA A 188 22.44 1.41 -18.92
C ALA A 188 23.37 2.50 -19.48
N ARG A 189 22.79 3.59 -20.00
CA ARG A 189 23.54 4.69 -20.62
C ARG A 189 23.33 6.01 -19.92
N CYS A 190 24.37 6.83 -19.91
CA CYS A 190 24.27 8.21 -19.46
C CYS A 190 23.49 9.02 -20.50
N LEU A 191 22.34 9.56 -20.11
CA LEU A 191 21.51 10.41 -20.95
C LEU A 191 22.04 11.85 -20.98
N ARG A 192 22.40 12.39 -19.81
CA ARG A 192 22.86 13.77 -19.67
C ARG A 192 23.91 13.91 -18.58
N VAL A 193 24.87 14.80 -18.81
CA VAL A 193 25.77 15.34 -17.79
C VAL A 193 25.29 16.75 -17.47
N LEU A 194 24.88 16.96 -16.24
CA LEU A 194 24.36 18.23 -15.72
C LEU A 194 25.52 18.96 -15.03
N GLU A 195 26.11 19.88 -15.77
CA GLU A 195 27.26 20.67 -15.34
C GLU A 195 26.85 22.01 -14.71
N GLY A 196 27.71 22.55 -13.86
CA GLY A 196 27.55 23.91 -13.31
C GLY A 196 27.69 24.01 -11.80
N HIS A 197 27.88 22.91 -11.08
CA HIS A 197 28.36 22.99 -9.70
C HIS A 197 29.84 23.41 -9.69
N ALA A 198 30.20 24.27 -8.75
CA ALA A 198 31.59 24.71 -8.54
C ALA A 198 32.29 23.92 -7.41
N ALA A 199 31.57 22.96 -6.81
CA ALA A 199 32.06 22.11 -5.74
C ALA A 199 31.38 20.74 -5.82
N ARG A 200 31.91 19.80 -5.03
CA ARG A 200 31.48 18.40 -4.97
C ARG A 200 29.98 18.31 -4.73
N VAL A 201 29.29 17.50 -5.53
CA VAL A 201 27.87 17.24 -5.33
C VAL A 201 27.72 16.16 -4.27
N LEU A 202 27.07 16.49 -3.16
CA LEU A 202 26.94 15.62 -2.00
C LEU A 202 25.58 14.91 -1.95
N SER A 203 24.57 15.45 -2.61
CA SER A 203 23.21 14.91 -2.57
C SER A 203 22.48 15.17 -3.87
N VAL A 204 21.71 14.18 -4.32
CA VAL A 204 20.75 14.28 -5.43
C VAL A 204 19.39 13.74 -5.00
N ALA A 205 18.32 14.30 -5.53
CA ALA A 205 16.95 13.86 -5.27
C ALA A 205 16.03 14.12 -6.47
N TRP A 206 14.88 13.46 -6.49
CA TRP A 206 13.83 13.66 -7.49
C TRP A 206 12.60 14.31 -6.88
N SER A 207 11.82 15.02 -7.71
CA SER A 207 10.44 15.34 -7.37
C SER A 207 9.56 14.09 -7.44
N LEU A 208 8.49 14.04 -6.65
CA LEU A 208 7.52 12.93 -6.68
C LEU A 208 6.82 12.79 -8.03
N ALA A 209 6.71 13.88 -8.79
CA ALA A 209 6.15 13.87 -10.14
C ALA A 209 7.15 13.41 -11.22
N GLY A 210 8.44 13.27 -10.88
CA GLY A 210 9.48 12.78 -11.80
C GLY A 210 9.93 13.78 -12.87
N ASN A 211 9.47 15.03 -12.81
CA ASN A 211 9.82 16.06 -13.79
C ASN A 211 11.00 16.96 -13.37
N LEU A 212 11.35 16.98 -12.08
CA LEU A 212 12.44 17.79 -11.56
C LEU A 212 13.46 16.93 -10.81
N ALA A 213 14.72 17.35 -10.91
CA ALA A 213 15.82 16.83 -10.11
C ALA A 213 16.44 17.94 -9.26
N PHE A 214 16.89 17.58 -8.07
CA PHE A 214 17.59 18.46 -7.13
C PHE A 214 19.00 17.96 -6.92
N SER A 215 19.93 18.89 -6.71
CA SER A 215 21.30 18.55 -6.35
C SER A 215 21.90 19.60 -5.43
N ALA A 216 22.61 19.18 -4.40
CA ALA A 216 23.25 20.06 -3.43
C ALA A 216 24.76 19.80 -3.38
N ALA A 217 25.53 20.88 -3.39
CA ALA A 217 26.99 20.83 -3.37
C ALA A 217 27.58 21.32 -2.04
N LEU A 218 28.84 20.93 -1.78
CA LEU A 218 29.57 21.25 -0.54
C LEU A 218 29.68 22.76 -0.26
N ASN A 219 29.64 23.60 -1.30
CA ASN A 219 29.67 25.06 -1.17
C ASN A 219 28.31 25.68 -0.78
N GLY A 220 27.31 24.85 -0.45
CA GLY A 220 25.97 25.30 -0.05
C GLY A 220 25.05 25.65 -1.21
N VAL A 221 25.46 25.43 -2.46
CA VAL A 221 24.62 25.69 -3.64
C VAL A 221 23.72 24.48 -3.91
N MET A 222 22.42 24.74 -3.97
CA MET A 222 21.43 23.80 -4.49
C MET A 222 21.01 24.21 -5.90
N ARG A 223 20.94 23.24 -6.81
CA ARG A 223 20.42 23.41 -8.18
C ARG A 223 19.18 22.56 -8.37
N VAL A 224 18.23 23.12 -9.12
CA VAL A 224 17.04 22.43 -9.63
C VAL A 224 17.22 22.25 -11.13
N TRP A 225 16.94 21.05 -11.63
CA TRP A 225 17.05 20.69 -13.03
C TRP A 225 15.69 20.27 -13.56
N ASP A 226 15.34 20.79 -14.73
CA ASP A 226 14.18 20.30 -15.47
C ASP A 226 14.57 19.04 -16.26
N ILE A 227 13.89 17.94 -15.96
CA ILE A 227 14.16 16.63 -16.51
C ILE A 227 13.10 16.21 -17.55
N GLY A 228 12.15 17.10 -17.85
CA GLY A 228 11.14 16.91 -18.90
C GLY A 228 11.68 16.66 -20.30
#